data_AF-A0A3R7D429-F1
#
_entry.id   AF-A0A3R7D429-F1
#
_cell.length_a   1.000
_cell.length_b   1.000
_cell.length_c   1.000
_cell.angle_alpha   90.00
_cell.angle_beta   90.00
_cell.angle_gamma   90.00
#
_symmetry.space_group_name_H-M   'P 1'
#
loop_
_entity.id
_entity.type
_entity.pdbx_description
1 polymer ?
#
loop_
_entity_poly.entity_id
_entity_poly.type
_entity_poly.pdbx_seq_one_letter_code
_entity_poly.pdbx_strand_id
1 'polypeptide(L)'
;MTNRKLKLKNVIILFDRDWGVSVFQNFRGYDDLVDDAEWLLERTPQKSKGFLIRPVSEGGREGIWIGEYNQKGNQIRRQDVLFDGNVASLNRLIGEYVDHKVSEKRFMEKIVIEDLRKKLDSRIVRDFKYYTCPSDRFYRSCIHIERIYRELTNKYGKSKKIPYSKIAEAVEKIDPCEDVIVCPLMEPNVFVRLLNLNKAFKSRKLGEIKFTDSGFVEIR
;
A
#
# COMPACT_ATOMS: atom_id res chain seq x y z
N MET A 1 -6.94 -22.81 -33.81
CA MET A 1 -7.32 -22.14 -32.54
C MET A 1 -7.16 -20.65 -32.75
N THR A 2 -8.25 -19.88 -32.76
CA THR A 2 -8.20 -18.42 -32.95
C THR A 2 -7.47 -17.76 -31.79
N ASN A 3 -6.27 -17.24 -32.06
CA ASN A 3 -5.44 -16.47 -31.15
C ASN A 3 -6.17 -15.16 -30.82
N ARG A 4 -6.91 -15.11 -29.69
CA ARG A 4 -7.64 -13.90 -29.29
C ARG A 4 -6.64 -12.89 -28.74
N LYS A 5 -6.35 -11.84 -29.51
CA LYS A 5 -5.42 -10.78 -29.11
C LYS A 5 -5.98 -10.03 -27.89
N LEU A 6 -5.21 -9.98 -26.80
CA LEU A 6 -5.51 -9.15 -25.63
C LEU A 6 -5.56 -7.69 -26.04
N LYS A 7 -6.56 -6.95 -25.55
CA LYS A 7 -6.62 -5.50 -25.66
C LYS A 7 -6.18 -4.89 -24.35
N LEU A 8 -5.16 -4.03 -24.40
CA LEU A 8 -4.55 -3.42 -23.23
C LEU A 8 -5.22 -2.08 -22.95
N LYS A 9 -5.52 -1.76 -21.69
CA LYS A 9 -5.97 -0.42 -21.30
C LYS A 9 -4.75 0.49 -21.05
N ASN A 10 -4.96 1.80 -21.21
CA ASN A 10 -3.93 2.84 -21.12
C ASN A 10 -3.63 3.26 -19.67
N VAL A 11 -3.67 2.31 -18.74
CA VAL A 11 -3.41 2.54 -17.33
C VAL A 11 -2.55 1.42 -16.78
N ILE A 12 -1.48 1.79 -16.07
CA ILE A 12 -0.60 0.85 -15.39
C ILE A 12 -0.48 1.29 -13.94
N ILE A 13 -0.65 0.34 -13.02
CA ILE A 13 -0.49 0.57 -11.58
C ILE A 13 0.77 -0.16 -11.13
N LEU A 14 1.73 0.57 -10.61
CA LEU A 14 2.99 0.05 -10.08
C LEU A 14 2.89 -0.08 -8.56
N PHE A 15 3.14 -1.28 -8.04
CA PHE A 15 3.33 -1.56 -6.63
C PHE A 15 4.82 -1.80 -6.38
N ASP A 16 5.50 -0.80 -5.85
CA ASP A 16 6.91 -0.86 -5.48
C ASP A 16 7.07 -1.16 -3.99
N ARG A 17 7.97 -2.08 -3.66
CA ARG A 17 8.23 -2.51 -2.27
C ARG A 17 8.68 -1.36 -1.36
N ASP A 18 9.48 -0.44 -1.88
CA ASP A 18 10.15 0.59 -1.08
C ASP A 18 9.45 1.95 -1.27
N TRP A 19 8.85 2.17 -2.45
CA TRP A 19 8.27 3.47 -2.83
C TRP A 19 6.73 3.52 -2.82
N GLY A 20 6.05 2.40 -2.57
CA GLY A 20 4.59 2.37 -2.47
C GLY A 20 3.91 2.21 -3.84
N VAL A 21 2.76 2.86 -4.03
CA VAL A 21 1.92 2.66 -5.21
C VAL A 21 1.93 3.89 -6.10
N SER A 22 2.12 3.69 -7.41
CA SER A 22 2.05 4.75 -8.43
C SER A 22 1.07 4.35 -9.53
N VAL A 23 0.29 5.30 -10.03
CA VAL A 23 -0.70 5.06 -11.09
C VAL A 23 -0.38 5.91 -12.32
N PHE A 24 -0.05 5.24 -13.41
CA PHE A 24 0.28 5.86 -14.69
C PHE A 24 -0.96 5.80 -15.59
N GLN A 25 -1.61 6.95 -15.80
CA GLN A 25 -2.76 7.09 -16.69
C GLN A 25 -2.33 7.56 -18.08
N ASN A 26 -3.17 7.34 -19.09
CA ASN A 26 -2.89 7.67 -20.49
C ASN A 26 -1.58 7.06 -21.02
N PHE A 27 -1.22 5.89 -20.48
CA PHE A 27 -0.01 5.17 -20.88
C PHE A 27 -0.15 4.69 -22.32
N ARG A 28 0.78 5.11 -23.18
CA ARG A 28 0.88 4.69 -24.59
C ARG A 28 2.23 4.01 -24.80
N GLY A 29 2.20 2.70 -25.00
CA GLY A 29 3.39 1.91 -25.27
C GLY A 29 3.36 1.30 -26.67
N TYR A 30 4.01 0.16 -26.79
CA TYR A 30 4.13 -0.70 -27.96
C TYR A 30 2.92 -1.62 -28.16
N ASP A 31 1.90 -1.52 -27.29
CA ASP A 31 0.75 -2.44 -27.22
C ASP A 31 1.16 -3.90 -26.93
N ASP A 32 2.28 -4.06 -26.22
CA ASP A 32 2.76 -5.33 -25.67
C ASP A 32 2.84 -5.22 -24.15
N LEU A 33 2.49 -6.30 -23.44
CA LEU A 33 2.40 -6.26 -21.98
C LEU A 33 3.77 -6.14 -21.32
N VAL A 34 4.74 -6.91 -21.84
CA VAL A 34 6.08 -6.98 -21.27
C VAL A 34 6.84 -5.73 -21.69
N ASP A 35 6.94 -5.45 -22.99
CA ASP A 35 7.73 -4.32 -23.48
C ASP A 35 7.28 -2.98 -22.87
N ASP A 36 5.97 -2.77 -22.72
CA ASP A 36 5.43 -1.56 -22.08
C ASP A 36 5.82 -1.45 -20.61
N ALA A 37 5.78 -2.57 -19.89
CA ALA A 37 6.15 -2.61 -18.49
C ALA A 37 7.65 -2.41 -18.31
N GLU A 38 8.49 -3.05 -19.13
CA GLU A 38 9.94 -2.89 -19.09
C GLU A 38 10.35 -1.46 -19.47
N TRP A 39 9.71 -0.88 -20.48
CA TRP A 39 9.88 0.53 -20.89
C TRP A 39 9.54 1.52 -19.78
N LEU A 40 8.45 1.26 -19.04
CA LEU A 40 8.07 2.07 -17.87
C LEU A 40 9.08 1.93 -16.74
N LEU A 41 9.54 0.71 -16.47
CA LEU A 41 10.52 0.43 -15.42
C LEU A 41 11.88 1.06 -15.72
N GLU A 42 12.33 1.08 -16.98
CA GLU A 42 13.53 1.82 -17.42
C GLU A 42 13.49 3.29 -17.03
N ARG A 43 12.31 3.90 -17.16
CA ARG A 43 12.06 5.34 -16.90
C ARG A 43 11.61 5.62 -15.48
N THR A 44 11.58 4.60 -14.63
CA THR A 44 11.33 4.72 -13.20
C THR A 44 12.67 4.58 -12.46
N PRO A 45 13.42 5.68 -12.24
CA PRO A 45 14.75 5.62 -11.64
C PRO A 45 14.70 5.19 -10.17
N GLN A 46 13.66 5.58 -9.44
CA GLN A 46 13.40 5.16 -8.06
C GLN A 46 12.52 3.91 -8.08
N LYS A 47 13.13 2.75 -8.33
CA LYS A 47 12.46 1.45 -8.23
C LYS A 47 13.26 0.48 -7.37
N SER A 48 12.52 -0.40 -6.71
CA SER A 48 13.08 -1.53 -5.98
C SER A 48 12.59 -2.83 -6.65
N LYS A 49 11.98 -3.75 -5.91
CA LYS A 49 11.23 -4.87 -6.48
C LYS A 49 9.74 -4.65 -6.31
N GLY A 50 8.93 -5.28 -7.13
CA GLY A 50 7.49 -5.08 -7.04
C GLY A 50 6.73 -5.77 -8.14
N PHE A 51 5.51 -5.30 -8.38
CA PHE A 51 4.70 -5.76 -9.49
C PHE A 51 3.91 -4.63 -10.13
N LEU A 52 3.48 -4.85 -11.37
CA LEU A 52 2.58 -3.98 -12.10
C LEU A 52 1.24 -4.67 -12.28
N ILE A 53 0.16 -3.89 -12.27
CA ILE A 53 -1.16 -4.31 -12.71
C ILE A 53 -1.51 -3.50 -13.95
N ARG A 54 -1.93 -4.18 -15.01
CA ARG A 54 -2.51 -3.56 -16.20
C ARG A 54 -3.87 -4.17 -16.52
N PRO A 55 -4.96 -3.37 -16.58
CA PRO A 55 -6.23 -3.88 -17.04
C PRO A 55 -6.16 -4.30 -18.51
N VAL A 56 -6.74 -5.45 -18.81
CA VAL A 56 -6.79 -6.04 -20.16
C VAL A 56 -8.21 -6.50 -20.47
N SER A 57 -8.50 -6.74 -21.74
CA SER A 57 -9.73 -7.42 -22.13
C SER A 57 -9.48 -8.46 -23.23
N GLU A 58 -10.22 -9.57 -23.16
CA GLU A 58 -10.16 -10.65 -24.14
C GLU A 58 -11.58 -11.09 -24.50
N GLY A 59 -11.96 -10.98 -25.78
CA GLY A 59 -13.27 -11.45 -26.25
C GLY A 59 -14.46 -10.89 -25.46
N GLY A 60 -14.39 -9.64 -25.01
CA GLY A 60 -15.43 -8.97 -24.21
C GLY A 60 -15.36 -9.23 -22.70
N ARG A 61 -14.46 -10.11 -22.24
CA ARG A 61 -14.18 -10.32 -20.81
C ARG A 61 -13.14 -9.34 -20.32
N GLU A 62 -13.40 -8.72 -19.19
CA GLU A 62 -12.47 -7.82 -18.51
C GLU A 62 -11.54 -8.62 -17.59
N GLY A 63 -10.25 -8.33 -17.69
CA GLY A 63 -9.18 -9.01 -16.98
C GLY A 63 -8.13 -8.05 -16.44
N ILE A 64 -7.11 -8.60 -15.78
CA ILE A 64 -5.89 -7.88 -15.44
C ILE A 64 -4.68 -8.76 -15.76
N TRP A 65 -3.63 -8.12 -16.24
CA TRP A 65 -2.29 -8.68 -16.28
C TRP A 65 -1.51 -8.19 -15.06
N ILE A 66 -0.71 -9.07 -14.47
CA ILE A 66 0.16 -8.79 -13.33
C ILE A 66 1.58 -9.19 -13.73
N GLY A 67 2.54 -8.28 -13.66
CA GLY A 67 3.94 -8.56 -13.98
C GLY A 67 4.86 -8.22 -12.81
N GLU A 68 5.67 -9.18 -12.35
CA GLU A 68 6.65 -8.97 -11.28
C GLU A 68 8.00 -8.51 -11.82
N TYR A 69 8.61 -7.51 -11.17
CA TYR A 69 9.95 -7.01 -11.47
C TYR A 69 10.87 -7.02 -10.23
N ASN A 70 12.18 -6.93 -10.45
CA ASN A 70 13.19 -6.92 -9.39
C ASN A 70 14.04 -5.64 -9.39
N GLN A 71 14.82 -5.44 -8.31
CA GLN A 71 15.60 -4.23 -8.06
C GLN A 71 16.68 -3.91 -9.10
N LYS A 72 17.18 -4.91 -9.83
CA LYS A 72 18.36 -4.77 -10.69
C LYS A 72 18.06 -4.89 -12.17
N GLY A 73 16.81 -5.14 -12.55
CA GLY A 73 16.40 -5.28 -13.94
C GLY A 73 15.14 -4.48 -14.22
N ASN A 74 14.96 -4.12 -15.47
CA ASN A 74 13.68 -3.62 -15.97
C ASN A 74 12.79 -4.78 -16.43
N GLN A 75 13.28 -6.02 -16.32
CA GLN A 75 12.64 -7.19 -16.89
C GLN A 75 11.50 -7.75 -16.04
N ILE A 76 10.45 -8.21 -16.71
CA ILE A 76 9.37 -8.98 -16.08
C ILE A 76 9.83 -10.42 -15.85
N ARG A 77 9.75 -10.88 -14.60
CA ARG A 77 10.25 -12.21 -14.17
C ARG A 77 9.16 -13.25 -14.08
N ARG A 78 7.99 -12.86 -13.60
CA ARG A 78 6.78 -13.68 -13.48
C ARG A 78 5.61 -12.86 -13.97
N GLN A 79 4.62 -13.53 -14.54
CA GLN A 79 3.39 -12.88 -14.95
C GLN A 79 2.18 -13.77 -14.76
N ASP A 80 1.06 -13.16 -14.41
CA ASP A 80 -0.25 -13.78 -14.33
C ASP A 80 -1.25 -12.98 -15.19
N VAL A 81 -2.21 -13.67 -15.82
CA VAL A 81 -3.35 -13.02 -16.48
C VAL A 81 -4.64 -13.61 -15.93
N LEU A 82 -5.48 -12.76 -15.35
CA LEU A 82 -6.67 -13.18 -14.61
C LEU A 82 -7.94 -12.58 -15.24
N PHE A 83 -9.06 -13.32 -15.18
CA PHE A 83 -10.34 -12.96 -15.80
C PHE A 83 -11.57 -13.33 -14.95
N ASP A 84 -11.40 -13.48 -13.63
CA ASP A 84 -12.51 -13.81 -12.72
C ASP A 84 -13.39 -12.59 -12.36
N GLY A 85 -14.46 -12.81 -11.59
CA GLY A 85 -15.41 -11.76 -11.22
C GLY A 85 -14.84 -10.67 -10.30
N ASN A 86 -13.89 -11.01 -9.43
CA ASN A 86 -13.20 -10.02 -8.59
C ASN A 86 -12.27 -9.16 -9.44
N VAL A 87 -11.58 -9.78 -10.40
CA VAL A 87 -10.73 -9.12 -11.37
C VAL A 87 -11.52 -8.16 -12.26
N ALA A 88 -12.67 -8.59 -12.78
CA ALA A 88 -13.55 -7.72 -13.56
C ALA A 88 -14.01 -6.51 -12.74
N SER A 89 -14.31 -6.70 -11.45
CA SER A 89 -14.69 -5.62 -10.53
C SER A 89 -13.54 -4.64 -10.27
N LEU A 90 -12.30 -5.14 -10.14
CA LEU A 90 -11.11 -4.29 -10.02
C LEU A 90 -10.84 -3.53 -11.31
N ASN A 91 -10.91 -4.17 -12.47
CA ASN A 91 -10.77 -3.52 -13.77
C ASN A 91 -11.79 -2.38 -13.94
N ARG A 92 -13.06 -2.62 -13.58
CA ARG A 92 -14.09 -1.57 -13.57
C ARG A 92 -13.75 -0.41 -12.62
N LEU A 93 -13.30 -0.70 -11.39
CA LEU A 93 -12.86 0.32 -10.44
C LEU A 93 -11.72 1.18 -11.00
N ILE A 94 -10.75 0.56 -11.68
CA ILE A 94 -9.65 1.27 -12.33
C ILE A 94 -10.19 2.16 -13.46
N GLY A 95 -11.12 1.66 -14.27
CA GLY A 95 -11.80 2.47 -15.29
C GLY A 95 -12.57 3.66 -14.70
N GLU A 96 -13.31 3.46 -13.61
CA GLU A 96 -14.01 4.53 -12.90
C GLU A 96 -13.04 5.60 -12.35
N TYR A 97 -11.85 5.19 -11.91
CA TYR A 97 -10.81 6.13 -11.46
C TYR A 97 -10.25 6.95 -12.63
N VAL A 98 -9.92 6.31 -13.75
CA VAL A 98 -9.44 6.98 -14.97
C VAL A 98 -10.49 7.93 -15.54
N ASP A 99 -11.77 7.56 -15.48
CA ASP A 99 -12.91 8.41 -15.88
C ASP A 99 -13.23 9.52 -14.86
N HIS A 100 -12.43 9.67 -13.80
CA HIS A 100 -12.64 10.62 -12.69
C HIS A 100 -13.99 10.49 -11.96
N LYS A 101 -14.63 9.31 -12.02
CA LYS A 101 -15.86 9.00 -11.29
C LYS A 101 -15.60 8.69 -9.81
N VAL A 102 -14.36 8.35 -9.46
CA VAL A 102 -13.90 8.07 -8.10
C VAL A 102 -12.66 8.90 -7.80
N SER A 103 -12.63 9.56 -6.64
CA SER A 103 -11.46 10.31 -6.17
C SER A 103 -10.26 9.39 -5.95
N GLU A 104 -9.04 9.90 -6.15
CA GLU A 104 -7.79 9.18 -5.87
C GLU A 104 -7.76 8.58 -4.47
N LYS A 105 -8.10 9.34 -3.42
CA LYS A 105 -8.15 8.83 -2.04
C LYS A 105 -8.99 7.55 -1.93
N ARG A 106 -10.22 7.60 -2.42
CA ARG A 106 -11.17 6.46 -2.41
C ARG A 106 -10.71 5.31 -3.30
N PHE A 107 -10.01 5.59 -4.39
CA PHE A 107 -9.41 4.57 -5.24
C PHE A 107 -8.27 3.85 -4.51
N MET A 108 -7.33 4.60 -3.93
CA MET A 108 -6.18 4.07 -3.19
C MET A 108 -6.60 3.24 -1.97
N GLU A 109 -7.66 3.64 -1.26
CA GLU A 109 -8.25 2.85 -0.17
C GLU A 109 -8.76 1.48 -0.61
N LYS A 110 -9.16 1.32 -1.88
CA LYS A 110 -9.72 0.07 -2.44
C LYS A 110 -8.69 -0.83 -3.10
N ILE A 111 -7.50 -0.31 -3.43
CA ILE A 111 -6.41 -1.06 -4.07
C ILE A 111 -5.24 -1.34 -3.12
N VAL A 112 -5.50 -1.30 -1.80
CA VAL A 112 -4.51 -1.72 -0.79
C VAL A 112 -4.14 -3.18 -0.95
N ILE A 113 -2.90 -3.53 -0.62
CA ILE A 113 -2.35 -4.86 -0.91
C ILE A 113 -3.14 -5.98 -0.22
N GLU A 114 -3.62 -5.78 1.01
CA GLU A 114 -4.42 -6.77 1.75
C GLU A 114 -5.68 -7.17 0.98
N ASP A 115 -6.34 -6.17 0.41
CA ASP A 115 -7.56 -6.35 -0.34
C ASP A 115 -7.28 -7.07 -1.66
N LEU A 116 -6.19 -6.71 -2.33
CA LEU A 116 -5.76 -7.39 -3.55
C LEU A 116 -5.40 -8.86 -3.28
N ARG A 117 -4.70 -9.17 -2.18
CA ARG A 117 -4.35 -10.55 -1.80
C ARG A 117 -5.58 -11.46 -1.59
N LYS A 118 -6.67 -10.89 -1.07
CA LYS A 118 -7.94 -11.60 -0.87
C LYS A 118 -8.73 -11.78 -2.16
N LYS A 119 -8.65 -10.79 -3.06
CA LYS A 119 -9.47 -10.73 -4.29
C LYS A 119 -8.82 -11.42 -5.48
N LEU A 120 -7.48 -11.42 -5.55
CA LEU A 120 -6.72 -11.89 -6.70
C LEU A 120 -6.06 -13.23 -6.42
N ASP A 121 -6.26 -14.19 -7.30
CA ASP A 121 -5.58 -15.49 -7.26
C ASP A 121 -4.21 -15.41 -7.97
N SER A 122 -3.32 -14.56 -7.45
CA SER A 122 -1.96 -14.39 -7.96
C SER A 122 -0.94 -14.58 -6.84
N ARG A 123 0.04 -15.46 -7.06
CA ARG A 123 1.16 -15.64 -6.12
C ARG A 123 2.02 -14.38 -6.03
N ILE A 124 2.18 -13.64 -7.13
CA ILE A 124 2.92 -12.37 -7.16
C ILE A 124 2.34 -11.39 -6.13
N VAL A 125 1.01 -11.26 -6.11
CA VAL A 125 0.31 -10.36 -5.17
C VAL A 125 0.33 -10.90 -3.74
N ARG A 126 0.11 -12.21 -3.56
CA ARG A 126 0.11 -12.87 -2.24
C ARG A 126 1.45 -12.76 -1.52
N ASP A 127 2.55 -12.96 -2.26
CA ASP A 127 3.90 -12.97 -1.70
C ASP A 127 4.49 -11.55 -1.52
N PHE A 128 3.91 -10.53 -2.17
CA PHE A 128 4.44 -9.16 -2.13
C PHE A 128 4.31 -8.57 -0.72
N LYS A 129 5.41 -8.03 -0.18
CA LYS A 129 5.45 -7.25 1.05
C LYS A 129 6.21 -5.97 0.81
N TYR A 130 5.76 -4.86 1.41
CA TYR A 130 6.55 -3.64 1.48
C TYR A 130 7.76 -3.85 2.40
N TYR A 131 8.89 -3.21 2.10
CA TYR A 131 10.04 -3.26 3.00
C TYR A 131 9.76 -2.39 4.22
N THR A 132 9.37 -1.14 4.03
CA THR A 132 8.90 -0.24 5.09
C THR A 132 7.45 0.14 4.83
N CYS A 133 6.63 0.28 5.87
CA CYS A 133 5.22 0.65 5.71
C CYS A 133 5.15 2.03 4.99
N PRO A 134 4.47 2.14 3.84
CA PRO A 134 4.35 3.42 3.15
C PRO A 134 3.78 4.50 4.06
N SER A 135 4.39 5.70 4.06
CA SER A 135 4.05 6.77 5.00
C SER A 135 2.57 7.15 4.95
N ASP A 136 1.99 7.29 3.76
CA ASP A 136 0.57 7.61 3.61
C ASP A 136 -0.33 6.55 4.25
N ARG A 137 0.01 5.26 4.05
CA ARG A 137 -0.71 4.17 4.69
C ARG A 137 -0.56 4.23 6.20
N PHE A 138 0.66 4.38 6.69
CA PHE A 138 0.93 4.43 8.13
C PHE A 138 0.19 5.59 8.82
N TYR A 139 0.28 6.80 8.27
CA TYR A 139 -0.26 8.01 8.90
C TYR A 139 -1.76 8.23 8.66
N ARG A 140 -2.34 7.68 7.59
CA ARG A 140 -3.73 8.00 7.22
C ARG A 140 -4.70 6.81 7.33
N SER A 141 -4.27 5.57 7.06
CA SER A 141 -5.19 4.44 6.92
C SER A 141 -4.85 3.17 7.71
N CYS A 142 -3.67 3.06 8.31
CA CYS A 142 -3.31 1.94 9.19
C CYS A 142 -4.32 1.76 10.33
N ILE A 143 -4.99 0.61 10.35
CA ILE A 143 -6.08 0.26 11.28
C ILE A 143 -5.61 0.18 12.73
N HIS A 144 -4.33 -0.16 12.95
CA HIS A 144 -3.79 -0.28 14.30
C HIS A 144 -3.75 1.07 15.02
N ILE A 145 -3.60 2.19 14.32
CA ILE A 145 -3.40 3.49 14.97
C ILE A 145 -4.61 3.93 15.80
N GLU A 146 -5.82 3.76 15.29
CA GLU A 146 -7.04 4.08 16.06
C GLU A 146 -7.24 3.12 17.25
N ARG A 147 -6.89 1.84 17.07
CA ARG A 147 -6.93 0.85 18.15
C ARG A 147 -5.98 1.26 19.27
N ILE A 148 -4.74 1.61 18.93
CA ILE A 148 -3.71 2.06 19.88
C ILE A 148 -4.16 3.30 20.63
N TYR A 149 -4.68 4.31 19.92
CA TYR A 149 -5.16 5.54 20.58
C TYR A 149 -6.23 5.21 21.63
N ARG A 150 -7.20 4.36 21.30
CA ARG A 150 -8.25 3.92 22.22
C ARG A 150 -7.69 3.13 23.40
N GLU A 151 -6.82 2.16 23.16
CA GLU A 151 -6.21 1.35 24.23
C GLU A 151 -5.39 2.21 25.20
N LEU A 152 -4.57 3.13 24.67
CA LEU A 152 -3.76 4.02 25.49
C LEU A 152 -4.63 5.00 26.30
N THR A 153 -5.65 5.61 25.69
CA THR A 153 -6.54 6.55 26.38
C THR A 153 -7.40 5.85 27.43
N ASN A 154 -7.89 4.63 27.17
CA ASN A 154 -8.63 3.83 28.15
C ASN A 154 -7.74 3.42 29.34
N LYS A 155 -6.50 3.00 29.07
CA LYS A 155 -5.59 2.50 30.10
C LYS A 155 -4.99 3.60 30.98
N TYR A 156 -4.60 4.72 30.37
CA TYR A 156 -3.85 5.76 31.07
C TYR A 156 -4.63 7.05 31.29
N GLY A 157 -5.76 7.24 30.60
CA GLY A 157 -6.55 8.47 30.65
C GLY A 157 -5.95 9.59 29.79
N LYS A 158 -6.81 10.55 29.40
CA LYS A 158 -6.39 11.76 28.69
C LYS A 158 -5.80 12.80 29.64
N SER A 159 -4.85 13.60 29.14
CA SER A 159 -4.19 14.70 29.85
C SER A 159 -3.55 14.32 31.19
N LYS A 160 -3.24 13.04 31.40
CA LYS A 160 -2.46 12.58 32.55
C LYS A 160 -0.99 12.52 32.17
N LYS A 161 -0.10 12.88 33.11
CA LYS A 161 1.34 12.64 32.98
C LYS A 161 1.62 11.15 33.07
N ILE A 162 2.16 10.58 32.00
CA ILE A 162 2.46 9.15 31.86
C ILE A 162 3.94 9.01 31.55
N PRO A 163 4.68 8.12 32.23
CA PRO A 163 6.05 7.81 31.83
C PRO A 163 6.10 7.31 30.38
N TYR A 164 6.97 7.88 29.55
CA TYR A 164 7.00 7.51 28.12
C TYR A 164 7.32 6.02 27.91
N SER A 165 8.09 5.41 28.82
CA SER A 165 8.40 3.97 28.82
C SER A 165 7.15 3.11 28.87
N LYS A 166 6.12 3.50 29.64
CA LYS A 166 4.85 2.76 29.71
C LYS A 166 4.06 2.81 28.42
N ILE A 167 4.13 3.93 27.69
CA ILE A 167 3.52 4.03 26.35
C ILE A 167 4.31 3.16 25.37
N ALA A 168 5.65 3.20 25.44
CA ALA A 168 6.51 2.38 24.58
C ALA A 168 6.24 0.88 24.73
N GLU A 169 6.18 0.37 25.96
CA GLU A 169 5.85 -1.03 26.27
C GLU A 169 4.46 -1.43 25.76
N ALA A 170 3.49 -0.52 25.82
CA ALA A 170 2.15 -0.79 25.30
C ALA A 170 2.15 -0.90 23.77
N VAL A 171 2.97 -0.09 23.09
CA VAL A 171 3.12 -0.12 21.64
C VAL A 171 3.91 -1.35 21.16
N GLU A 172 4.87 -1.84 21.94
CA GLU A 172 5.63 -3.07 21.58
C GLU A 172 4.77 -4.33 21.50
N LYS A 173 3.65 -4.35 22.22
CA LYS A 173 2.75 -5.52 22.26
C LYS A 173 1.79 -5.59 21.07
N ILE A 174 1.95 -4.72 20.08
CA ILE A 174 1.10 -4.67 18.89
C ILE A 174 1.62 -5.63 17.85
N ASP A 175 0.73 -6.45 17.30
CA ASP A 175 1.06 -7.32 16.19
C ASP A 175 1.53 -6.51 14.95
N PRO A 176 2.66 -6.88 14.33
CA PRO A 176 3.13 -6.21 13.14
C PRO A 176 2.21 -6.47 11.94
N CYS A 177 2.15 -5.51 11.01
CA CYS A 177 1.42 -5.69 9.76
C CYS A 177 2.05 -6.79 8.91
N GLU A 178 1.28 -7.80 8.48
CA GLU A 178 1.79 -8.95 7.73
C GLU A 178 2.33 -8.59 6.33
N ASP A 179 1.92 -7.45 5.80
CA ASP A 179 2.26 -6.96 4.48
C ASP A 179 3.51 -6.05 4.48
N VAL A 180 4.14 -5.84 5.63
CA VAL A 180 5.32 -4.98 5.80
C VAL A 180 6.43 -5.74 6.55
N ILE A 181 7.69 -5.52 6.17
CA ILE A 181 8.86 -6.05 6.91
C ILE A 181 9.23 -5.14 8.10
N VAL A 182 9.32 -3.82 7.86
CA VAL A 182 9.66 -2.79 8.85
C VAL A 182 8.46 -1.89 9.09
N CYS A 183 7.77 -2.10 10.22
CA CYS A 183 6.68 -1.25 10.66
C CYS A 183 7.23 -0.04 11.45
N PRO A 184 6.79 1.21 11.19
CA PRO A 184 7.20 2.38 11.97
C PRO A 184 6.87 2.30 13.47
N LEU A 185 5.98 1.40 13.90
CA LEU A 185 5.69 1.09 15.31
C LEU A 185 6.66 0.09 15.93
N MET A 186 7.45 -0.60 15.12
CA MET A 186 8.45 -1.59 15.58
C MET A 186 9.87 -1.06 15.50
N GLU A 187 10.03 0.25 15.26
CA GLU A 187 11.32 0.94 15.24
C GLU A 187 12.08 0.70 16.56
N PRO A 188 13.32 0.17 16.54
CA PRO A 188 14.10 -0.10 17.75
C PRO A 188 14.28 1.13 18.64
N ASN A 189 14.39 2.32 18.04
CA ASN A 189 14.44 3.57 18.80
C ASN A 189 13.04 3.97 19.31
N VAL A 190 12.85 3.90 20.62
CA VAL A 190 11.59 4.24 21.31
C VAL A 190 11.12 5.67 21.03
N PHE A 191 12.03 6.64 20.98
CA PHE A 191 11.67 8.02 20.74
C PHE A 191 11.12 8.21 19.31
N VAL A 192 11.78 7.62 18.31
CA VAL A 192 11.33 7.65 16.92
C VAL A 192 9.97 6.95 16.78
N ARG A 193 9.79 5.82 17.45
CA ARG A 193 8.51 5.09 17.48
C ARG A 193 7.36 5.96 17.99
N LEU A 194 7.55 6.64 19.13
CA LEU A 194 6.55 7.55 19.69
C LEU A 194 6.32 8.77 18.82
N LEU A 195 7.37 9.30 18.17
CA LEU A 195 7.25 10.40 17.23
C LEU A 195 6.39 10.00 16.01
N ASN A 196 6.63 8.81 15.45
CA ASN A 196 5.83 8.25 14.36
C ASN A 196 4.37 8.07 14.79
N LEU A 197 4.13 7.50 15.97
CA LEU A 197 2.79 7.34 16.51
C LEU A 197 2.08 8.68 16.73
N ASN A 198 2.78 9.69 17.27
CA ASN A 198 2.24 11.03 17.46
C ASN A 198 1.86 11.69 16.12
N LYS A 199 2.74 11.62 15.11
CA LYS A 199 2.44 12.09 13.75
C LYS A 199 1.20 11.38 13.18
N ALA A 200 1.05 10.08 13.45
CA ALA A 200 -0.09 9.29 13.02
C ALA A 200 -1.41 9.69 13.71
N PHE A 201 -1.38 10.00 15.01
CA PHE A 201 -2.54 10.54 15.74
C PHE A 201 -2.96 11.91 15.21
N LYS A 202 -2.00 12.81 15.02
CA LYS A 202 -2.24 14.16 14.49
C LYS A 202 -2.82 14.14 13.09
N SER A 203 -2.23 13.32 12.21
CA SER A 203 -2.68 13.19 10.82
C SER A 203 -4.14 12.70 10.70
N ARG A 204 -4.60 11.91 11.68
CA ARG A 204 -5.97 11.41 11.77
C ARG A 204 -6.91 12.25 12.64
N LYS A 205 -6.42 13.37 13.21
CA LYS A 205 -7.17 14.20 14.17
C LYS A 205 -7.71 13.42 15.38
N LEU A 206 -7.04 12.33 15.77
CA LEU A 206 -7.41 11.56 16.96
C LEU A 206 -6.98 12.29 18.23
N GLY A 207 -5.83 12.97 18.16
CA GLY A 207 -5.16 13.51 19.32
C GLY A 207 -3.67 13.71 19.11
N GLU A 208 -2.93 13.86 20.20
CA GLU A 208 -1.47 13.89 20.18
C GLU A 208 -0.84 13.22 21.41
N ILE A 209 0.41 12.82 21.27
CA ILE A 209 1.30 12.49 22.38
C ILE A 209 2.20 13.70 22.60
N LYS A 210 1.91 14.49 23.63
CA LYS A 210 2.68 15.69 23.98
C LYS A 210 3.76 15.34 24.98
N PHE A 211 5.02 15.60 24.65
CA PHE A 211 6.12 15.51 25.61
C PHE A 211 6.07 16.74 26.53
N THR A 212 5.99 16.53 27.83
CA THR A 212 5.83 17.63 28.81
C THR A 212 7.13 17.96 29.53
N ASP A 213 7.78 16.94 30.10
CA ASP A 213 9.01 17.05 30.90
C ASP A 213 9.95 15.86 30.58
N SER A 214 11.16 15.85 31.14
CA SER A 214 12.13 14.75 30.97
C SER A 214 11.53 13.41 31.44
N GLY A 215 11.08 12.60 30.48
CA GLY A 215 10.57 11.25 30.71
C GLY A 215 9.04 11.10 30.76
N PHE A 216 8.27 12.18 30.60
CA PHE A 216 6.81 12.13 30.67
C PHE A 216 6.12 12.62 29.40
N VAL A 217 4.96 12.01 29.12
CA VAL A 217 4.06 12.36 28.01
C VAL A 217 2.63 12.49 28.49
N GLU A 218 1.83 13.24 27.75
CA GLU A 218 0.37 13.32 27.88
C GLU A 218 -0.30 12.88 26.57
N ILE A 219 -1.38 12.12 26.67
CA ILE A 219 -2.24 11.80 25.52
C ILE A 219 -3.40 12.79 25.53
N ARG A 220 -3.59 13.54 24.45
CA ARG A 220 -4.67 14.53 24.30
C ARG A 220 -5.68 14.05 23.26
#